data_AF-A0A8K0NWT2-F1
#
_entry.id   AF-A0A8K0NWT2-F1
#
_cell.length_a   1.000
_cell.length_b   1.000
_cell.length_c   1.000
_cell.angle_alpha   90.00
_cell.angle_beta   90.00
_cell.angle_gamma   90.00
#
_symmetry.space_group_name_H-M   'P 1'
#
loop_
_entity.id
_entity.type
_entity.pdbx_description
1 polymer ?
#
loop_
_entity_poly.entity_id
_entity_poly.type
_entity_poly.pdbx_seq_one_letter_code
_entity_poly.pdbx_strand_id
1 'polypeptide(L)'
;MWTNKGNTLQGDFFAIALVNGYPQLSFNLGRQKTLLMIRSKVRVNDGAWHTIVAHRRKRVGTISVDGETPAERGVADPGASLLNTSGRLWIGMKKSPYCINSIVISLFFICIDENLFL
;
A
#
# COMPACT_ATOMS: atom_id res chain seq x y z
N MET A 1 11.84 8.07 7.80
CA MET A 1 11.85 8.31 6.34
C MET A 1 12.01 6.98 5.63
N TRP A 2 11.28 6.73 4.53
CA TRP A 2 11.63 5.62 3.64
C TRP A 2 13.01 5.96 3.08
N THR A 3 14.07 5.31 3.54
CA THR A 3 15.39 5.46 2.91
C THR A 3 15.65 4.23 2.06
N ASN A 4 15.86 4.50 0.77
CA ASN A 4 16.20 3.54 -0.27
C ASN A 4 17.74 3.49 -0.44
N LYS A 5 18.27 2.43 -1.04
CA LYS A 5 19.70 2.29 -1.38
C LYS A 5 20.05 2.77 -2.80
N GLY A 6 19.11 3.37 -3.54
CA GLY A 6 19.20 3.70 -4.97
C GLY A 6 18.89 5.17 -5.26
N ASN A 7 19.43 5.65 -6.39
CA ASN A 7 19.55 7.07 -6.76
C ASN A 7 18.29 7.71 -7.38
N THR A 8 17.08 7.19 -7.16
CA THR A 8 15.84 7.79 -7.70
C THR A 8 14.92 8.29 -6.58
N LEU A 9 14.22 9.40 -6.85
CA LEU A 9 13.20 9.99 -5.96
C LEU A 9 12.00 9.06 -5.69
N GLN A 10 11.91 7.90 -6.36
CA GLN A 10 10.91 6.85 -6.18
C GLN A 10 11.59 5.49 -6.00
N GLY A 11 12.14 5.26 -4.81
CA GLY A 11 12.65 3.95 -4.45
C GLY A 11 11.54 2.89 -4.37
N ASP A 12 11.95 1.62 -4.38
CA ASP A 12 11.05 0.47 -4.17
C ASP A 12 10.21 0.64 -2.90
N PHE A 13 8.90 0.37 -3.02
CA PHE A 13 7.98 0.39 -1.89
C PHE A 13 6.82 -0.56 -2.09
N PHE A 14 6.16 -0.89 -0.99
CA PHE A 14 4.87 -1.59 -0.94
C PHE A 14 4.04 -0.91 0.15
N ALA A 15 2.88 -0.38 -0.21
CA ALA A 15 2.10 0.48 0.66
C ALA A 15 0.60 0.20 0.53
N ILE A 16 -0.09 0.26 1.67
CA ILE A 16 -1.55 0.25 1.76
C ILE A 16 -1.97 1.57 2.39
N ALA A 17 -2.99 2.22 1.84
CA ALA A 17 -3.56 3.44 2.38
C ALA A 17 -5.09 3.41 2.28
N LEU A 18 -5.76 4.14 3.17
CA LEU A 18 -7.19 4.43 3.05
C LEU A 18 -7.38 5.72 2.27
N VAL A 19 -8.15 5.66 1.18
CA VAL A 19 -8.48 6.83 0.36
C VAL A 19 -10.00 6.88 0.21
N ASN A 20 -10.62 7.95 0.72
CA ASN A 20 -12.08 8.15 0.75
C ASN A 20 -12.86 6.98 1.41
N GLY A 21 -12.21 6.29 2.35
CA GLY A 21 -12.76 5.13 3.06
C GLY A 21 -12.50 3.78 2.38
N TYR A 22 -11.76 3.74 1.26
CA TYR A 22 -11.45 2.51 0.55
C TYR A 22 -9.97 2.16 0.67
N PRO A 23 -9.63 0.94 1.09
CA PRO A 23 -8.29 0.41 0.99
C PRO A 23 -7.73 0.47 -0.43
N GLN A 24 -6.51 0.98 -0.55
CA GLN A 24 -5.75 1.04 -1.79
C GLN A 24 -4.35 0.46 -1.59
N LEU A 25 -3.96 -0.46 -2.47
CA LEU A 25 -2.62 -0.99 -2.59
C LEU A 25 -1.85 -0.24 -3.67
N SER A 26 -0.61 0.14 -3.37
CA SER A 26 0.35 0.69 -4.32
C SER A 26 1.73 0.10 -4.07
N PHE A 27 2.49 -0.18 -5.14
CA PHE A 27 3.87 -0.62 -5.02
C PHE A 27 4.70 -0.20 -6.23
N ASN A 28 5.99 0.06 -5.99
CA ASN A 28 6.98 0.31 -7.03
C ASN A 28 8.14 -0.68 -6.87
N LEU A 29 8.57 -1.27 -7.98
CA LEU A 29 9.69 -2.21 -8.05
C LEU A 29 10.95 -1.57 -8.68
N GLY A 30 11.00 -0.23 -8.70
CA GLY A 30 12.11 0.57 -9.22
C GLY A 30 11.97 0.94 -10.71
N ARG A 31 10.85 0.62 -11.35
CA ARG A 31 10.62 0.85 -12.80
C ARG A 31 9.30 1.51 -13.16
N GLN A 32 8.49 1.91 -12.17
CA GLN A 32 7.21 2.56 -12.43
C GLN A 32 7.38 3.93 -13.08
N LYS A 33 6.70 4.14 -14.22
CA LYS A 33 6.59 5.44 -14.89
C LYS A 33 5.44 6.27 -14.31
N THR A 34 4.36 5.59 -13.90
CA THR A 34 3.18 6.18 -13.28
C THR A 34 2.86 5.44 -11.97
N LEU A 35 2.06 6.08 -11.10
CA LEU A 35 1.70 5.48 -9.82
C LEU A 35 0.68 4.36 -10.02
N LEU A 36 1.05 3.13 -9.65
CA LEU A 36 0.10 2.01 -9.59
C LEU A 36 -0.82 2.15 -8.38
N MET A 37 -2.13 2.11 -8.61
CA MET A 37 -3.14 2.08 -7.56
C MET A 37 -4.12 0.94 -7.83
N ILE A 38 -4.37 0.13 -6.81
CA ILE A 38 -5.34 -0.97 -6.85
C ILE A 38 -6.30 -0.74 -5.68
N ARG A 39 -7.59 -0.55 -5.97
CA ARG A 39 -8.58 -0.17 -4.96
C ARG A 39 -9.51 -1.33 -4.64
N SER A 40 -9.88 -1.49 -3.37
CA SER A 40 -10.95 -2.43 -2.96
C SER A 40 -12.33 -1.95 -3.41
N LYS A 41 -13.31 -2.86 -3.44
CA LYS A 41 -14.72 -2.50 -3.63
C LYS A 41 -15.39 -2.12 -2.30
N VAL A 42 -14.88 -2.63 -1.19
CA VAL A 42 -15.44 -2.39 0.14
C VAL A 42 -14.90 -1.10 0.73
N ARG A 43 -15.82 -0.32 1.30
CA ARG A 43 -15.52 0.85 2.12
C ARG A 43 -15.46 0.41 3.58
N VAL A 44 -14.46 0.86 4.33
CA VAL A 44 -14.10 0.33 5.67
C VAL A 44 -14.14 1.37 6.79
N ASN A 45 -14.81 2.50 6.57
CA ASN A 45 -14.89 3.60 7.53
C ASN A 45 -16.28 3.72 8.15
N ASP A 46 -16.93 2.59 8.39
CA ASP A 46 -18.23 2.44 9.05
C ASP A 46 -18.13 2.24 10.58
N GLY A 47 -16.90 2.15 11.11
CA GLY A 47 -16.63 1.92 12.54
C GLY A 47 -16.58 0.45 12.93
N ALA A 48 -16.70 -0.47 11.96
CA ALA A 48 -16.54 -1.90 12.18
C ALA A 48 -15.08 -2.36 11.98
N TRP A 49 -14.78 -3.54 12.49
CA TRP A 49 -13.52 -4.22 12.25
C TRP A 49 -13.49 -4.83 10.86
N HIS A 50 -12.40 -4.58 10.12
CA HIS A 50 -12.19 -5.12 8.78
C HIS A 50 -10.83 -5.79 8.65
N THR A 51 -10.78 -6.89 7.92
CA THR A 51 -9.53 -7.58 7.56
C THR A 51 -9.12 -7.20 6.15
N ILE A 52 -8.00 -6.51 5.99
CA ILE A 52 -7.46 -6.14 4.68
C ILE A 52 -6.33 -7.10 4.31
N VAL A 53 -6.47 -7.80 3.18
CA VAL A 53 -5.44 -8.68 2.65
C VAL A 53 -4.90 -8.11 1.35
N ALA A 54 -3.61 -7.76 1.35
CA ALA A 54 -2.89 -7.39 0.13
C ALA A 54 -1.94 -8.52 -0.25
N HIS A 55 -2.02 -8.98 -1.49
CA HIS A 55 -1.15 -10.02 -2.01
C HIS A 55 -0.41 -9.52 -3.25
N ARG A 56 0.86 -9.88 -3.38
CA ARG A 56 1.66 -9.60 -4.58
C ARG A 56 2.47 -10.81 -4.98
N ARG A 57 2.30 -11.21 -6.24
CA ARG A 57 3.12 -12.24 -6.89
C ARG A 57 3.89 -11.61 -8.05
N LYS A 58 5.20 -11.45 -7.87
CA LYS A 58 6.06 -10.73 -8.83
C LYS A 58 5.50 -9.32 -9.09
N ARG A 59 5.05 -9.03 -10.32
CA ARG A 59 4.51 -7.73 -10.71
C ARG A 59 3.00 -7.60 -10.50
N VAL A 60 2.30 -8.68 -10.17
CA VAL A 60 0.84 -8.69 -10.04
C VAL A 60 0.47 -8.50 -8.59
N GLY A 61 -0.32 -7.49 -8.28
CA GLY A 61 -0.87 -7.22 -6.96
C GLY A 61 -2.39 -7.31 -6.93
N THR A 62 -2.92 -7.60 -5.74
CA THR A 62 -4.36 -7.64 -5.42
C THR A 62 -4.59 -7.14 -4.01
N ILE A 63 -5.78 -6.60 -3.77
CA ILE A 63 -6.27 -6.24 -2.44
C ILE A 63 -7.70 -6.74 -2.26
N SER A 64 -8.01 -7.29 -1.09
CA SER A 64 -9.36 -7.68 -0.69
C SER A 64 -9.63 -7.26 0.76
N VAL A 65 -10.91 -7.15 1.08
CA VAL A 65 -11.44 -6.80 2.40
C VAL A 65 -12.40 -7.91 2.83
N ASP A 66 -12.29 -8.38 4.07
CA ASP A 66 -13.18 -9.37 4.71
C ASP A 66 -13.35 -10.67 3.91
N GLY A 67 -12.27 -11.11 3.26
CA GLY A 67 -12.27 -12.35 2.47
C GLY A 67 -12.99 -12.24 1.12
N GLU A 68 -13.41 -11.05 0.69
CA GLU A 68 -14.00 -10.87 -0.63
C GLU A 68 -13.05 -11.30 -1.76
N THR A 69 -13.60 -11.72 -2.89
CA THR A 69 -12.78 -11.91 -4.09
C THR A 69 -12.22 -10.55 -4.52
N PRO A 70 -10.88 -10.41 -4.71
CA PRO A 70 -10.28 -9.14 -5.06
C PRO A 70 -10.96 -8.52 -6.27
N ALA A 71 -11.35 -7.26 -6.11
CA ALA A 71 -12.06 -6.48 -7.11
C ALA A 71 -11.29 -6.37 -8.42
N GLU A 72 -9.99 -6.09 -8.32
CA GLU A 72 -9.12 -5.72 -9.42
C GLU A 72 -7.70 -6.25 -9.19
N ARG A 73 -6.99 -6.48 -10.30
CA ARG A 73 -5.57 -6.81 -10.31
C ARG A 73 -4.79 -5.65 -10.91
N GLY A 74 -3.73 -5.22 -10.23
CA GLY A 74 -2.79 -4.27 -10.79
C GLY A 74 -1.49 -4.95 -11.20
N VAL A 75 -0.87 -4.44 -12.27
CA VAL A 75 0.38 -4.98 -12.79
C VAL A 75 1.42 -3.87 -12.87
N ALA A 76 2.53 -4.02 -12.16
CA ALA A 76 3.66 -3.11 -12.27
C ALA A 76 4.33 -3.20 -13.65
N ASP A 77 4.93 -2.11 -14.08
CA ASP A 77 5.64 -1.94 -15.33
C ASP A 77 6.70 -3.03 -15.53
N PRO A 78 6.97 -3.41 -16.79
CA PRO A 78 7.98 -4.41 -17.09
C PRO A 78 9.39 -3.98 -16.65
N GLY A 79 10.27 -4.97 -16.50
CA GLY A 79 11.69 -4.78 -16.21
C GLY A 79 12.11 -5.19 -14.81
N ALA A 80 11.33 -4.87 -13.78
CA ALA A 80 11.61 -5.28 -12.40
C ALA A 80 10.48 -6.11 -11.81
N SER A 81 10.85 -7.09 -10.98
CA SER A 81 9.90 -8.00 -10.30
C SER A 81 10.21 -8.24 -8.83
N LEU A 82 11.43 -7.90 -8.42
CA LEU A 82 11.90 -7.95 -7.05
C LEU A 82 11.58 -6.65 -6.35
N LEU A 83 11.31 -6.74 -5.05
CA LEU A 83 11.11 -5.59 -4.18
C LEU A 83 12.38 -5.45 -3.33
N ASN A 84 13.12 -4.36 -3.50
CA ASN A 84 14.37 -4.09 -2.80
C ASN A 84 14.22 -2.92 -1.82
N THR A 85 13.64 -3.20 -0.66
CA THR A 85 13.47 -2.23 0.42
C THR A 85 14.53 -2.40 1.50
N SER A 86 14.70 -1.40 2.37
CA SER A 86 15.52 -1.52 3.59
C SER A 86 14.95 -2.48 4.64
N GLY A 87 13.87 -3.21 4.35
CA GLY A 87 13.19 -4.11 5.29
C GLY A 87 12.37 -3.42 6.38
N ARG A 88 12.39 -2.08 6.47
CA ARG A 88 11.61 -1.34 7.47
C ARG A 88 10.14 -1.28 7.09
N LEU A 89 9.29 -1.73 8.01
CA LEU A 89 7.84 -1.58 7.96
C LEU A 89 7.41 -0.36 8.79
N TRP A 90 6.52 0.44 8.24
CA TRP A 90 5.90 1.57 8.95
C TRP A 90 4.42 1.31 9.08
N ILE A 91 3.91 1.37 10.31
CA ILE A 91 2.50 1.21 10.63
C ILE A 91 2.02 2.55 11.21
N GLY A 92 0.92 3.07 10.66
CA GLY A 92 0.42 4.40 11.02
C GLY A 92 1.13 5.55 10.31
N MET A 93 1.35 6.66 11.01
CA MET A 93 1.76 7.92 10.39
C MET A 93 3.28 8.09 10.25
N LYS A 94 3.70 8.73 9.16
CA LYS A 94 5.01 9.38 9.04
C LYS A 94 4.87 10.71 8.31
N LYS A 95 5.11 11.84 8.99
CA LYS A 95 5.11 13.19 8.39
C LYS A 95 6.11 13.25 7.23
N SER A 96 5.67 13.69 6.06
CA SER A 96 6.55 13.98 4.90
C SER A 96 6.63 15.50 4.72
N PRO A 97 7.83 16.10 4.53
CA PRO A 97 7.97 17.53 4.24
C PRO A 97 7.57 17.91 2.81
N TYR A 98 7.31 16.93 1.93
CA TYR A 98 6.86 17.16 0.55
C TYR A 98 5.41 16.69 0.43
N CYS A 99 4.48 17.52 0.87
CA CYS A 99 3.06 17.34 0.63
C CYS A 99 2.78 17.57 -0.86
N ILE A 100 2.81 16.49 -1.65
CA ILE A 100 2.16 16.47 -2.96
C ILE A 100 0.66 16.36 -2.74
N ASN A 101 -0.09 17.28 -3.34
CA ASN A 101 -1.54 17.38 -3.29
C ASN A 101 -2.18 16.00 -3.52
N SER A 102 -3.03 15.58 -2.57
CA SER A 102 -3.87 14.37 -2.57
C SER A 102 -3.35 13.14 -1.81
N ILE A 103 -3.03 13.26 -0.52
CA ILE A 103 -3.34 12.18 0.45
C ILE A 103 -3.80 12.83 1.76
N VAL A 104 -5.12 12.91 1.95
CA VAL A 104 -5.73 13.20 3.26
C VAL A 104 -5.54 11.96 4.12
N ILE A 105 -4.56 12.01 5.01
CA ILE A 105 -4.37 11.00 6.06
C ILE A 105 -5.36 11.35 7.17
N SER A 106 -6.58 10.81 7.08
CA SER A 106 -7.51 10.82 8.19
C SER A 106 -6.98 9.90 9.29
N LEU A 107 -6.97 10.44 10.52
CA LEU A 107 -6.65 9.80 11.79
C LEU A 107 -6.84 8.27 11.76
N PHE A 108 -5.74 7.52 11.87
CA PHE A 108 -5.77 6.06 11.97
C PHE A 108 -6.25 5.66 13.38
N PHE A 109 -7.50 5.24 13.50
CA PHE A 109 -7.99 4.42 14.62
C PHE A 109 -8.18 2.96 14.16
N ILE A 110 -7.21 2.42 13.41
CA ILE A 110 -7.16 0.98 13.19
C ILE A 110 -6.37 0.42 14.37
N CYS A 111 -7.06 -0.19 15.33
CA CYS A 111 -6.38 -1.10 16.24
C CYS A 111 -5.92 -2.28 15.39
N ILE A 112 -4.64 -2.64 15.44
CA ILE A 112 -4.09 -3.75 14.67
C ILE A 112 -3.88 -4.85 15.69
N ASP A 113 -4.53 -6.00 15.47
CA ASP A 113 -4.32 -7.17 16.30
C ASP A 113 -2.83 -7.54 16.28
N GLU A 114 -2.26 -7.70 17.46
CA GLU A 114 -0.84 -8.03 17.70
C GLU A 114 -0.47 -9.43 17.20
N ASN A 115 -1.46 -10.28 16.91
CA ASN A 115 -1.25 -11.65 16.44
C ASN A 115 -0.89 -11.78 14.95
N LEU A 116 -0.78 -10.68 14.20
CA LEU A 116 -0.44 -10.72 12.77
C LEU A 116 1.08 -10.64 12.48
N PHE A 117 1.92 -10.47 13.50
CA PHE A 117 3.37 -10.29 13.35
C PHE A 117 4.24 -11.42 13.94
N LEU A 118 3.63 -12.51 14.40
CA LEU A 118 4.32 -13.70 14.95
C LEU A 118 4.13 -14.93 14.08
#